data_AF-A0A4R2IAF3-F1
#
_entry.id   AF-A0A4R2IAF3-F1
#
_cell.length_a   1.000
_cell.length_b   1.000
_cell.length_c   1.000
_cell.angle_alpha   90.00
_cell.angle_beta   90.00
_cell.angle_gamma   90.00
#
_symmetry.space_group_name_H-M   'P 1'
#
loop_
_entity.id
_entity.type
_entity.pdbx_description
1 polymer ?
#
loop_
_entity_poly.entity_id
_entity_poly.type
_entity_poly.pdbx_seq_one_letter_code
_entity_poly.pdbx_strand_id
1 'polypeptide(L)'
;MDDLTYTLRQLCQRNRDGSHATQADRQRSLILAARQLREAGFRQMRATSLKGKHVGALLQRWQAEGLSVGTLINRMAHLRWWAEKVGKAGILPADNTKLGIADRRYATNESKAKELGDGLARITDPYVRMSLRLQAALGLRREESIVSVRPPHLASRSRVMPAATTSRCRVPWWSAV
;
A
#
# COMPACT_ATOMS: atom_id res chain seq x y z
N MET A 1 10.34 -16.47 18.49
CA MET A 1 10.33 -15.18 17.76
C MET A 1 11.56 -14.42 18.21
N ASP A 2 12.39 -13.92 17.29
CA ASP A 2 13.63 -13.21 17.63
C ASP A 2 13.38 -11.78 18.16
N ASP A 3 14.31 -11.27 18.97
CA ASP A 3 14.25 -9.96 19.61
C ASP A 3 14.02 -8.80 18.63
N LEU A 4 14.63 -8.87 17.44
CA LEU A 4 14.46 -7.84 16.42
C LEU A 4 13.02 -7.80 15.92
N THR A 5 12.49 -8.96 15.52
CA THR A 5 11.09 -9.10 15.07
C THR A 5 10.11 -8.62 16.14
N TYR A 6 10.33 -8.99 17.40
CA TYR A 6 9.49 -8.56 18.51
C TYR A 6 9.52 -7.04 18.71
N THR A 7 10.72 -6.45 18.79
CA THR A 7 10.88 -5.01 19.02
C THR A 7 10.38 -4.17 17.85
N LEU A 8 10.48 -4.66 16.61
CA LEU A 8 9.88 -4.01 15.44
C LEU A 8 8.36 -4.08 15.43
N ARG A 9 7.77 -5.18 15.90
CA ARG A 9 6.31 -5.28 16.05
C ARG A 9 5.81 -4.28 17.10
N GLN A 10 6.48 -4.18 18.25
CA GLN A 10 6.18 -3.15 19.25
C GLN A 10 6.35 -1.73 18.69
N LEU A 11 7.39 -1.49 17.90
CA LEU A 11 7.62 -0.21 17.22
C LEU A 11 6.44 0.19 16.32
N CYS A 12 5.85 -0.77 15.60
CA CYS A 12 4.67 -0.55 14.77
C CYS A 12 3.42 -0.30 15.61
N GLN A 13 3.23 -1.06 16.69
CA GLN A 13 2.05 -0.92 17.55
C GLN A 13 1.97 0.43 18.26
N ARG A 14 3.12 0.97 18.68
CA ARG A 14 3.22 2.28 19.35
C ARG A 14 3.16 3.47 18.39
N ASN A 15 3.40 3.26 17.09
CA ASN A 15 3.38 4.33 16.07
C ASN A 15 2.41 3.98 14.94
N ARG A 16 1.13 4.36 15.10
CA ARG A 16 0.04 4.04 14.16
C ARG A 16 -0.07 5.07 13.03
N ASP A 17 1.05 5.35 12.37
CA ASP A 17 1.09 6.36 11.31
C ASP A 17 0.52 5.81 9.99
N GLY A 18 -0.48 6.48 9.43
CA GLY A 18 -1.10 6.14 8.14
C GLY A 18 -2.31 5.22 8.26
N SER A 19 -2.86 4.80 7.11
CA SER A 19 -4.03 3.91 7.06
C SER A 19 -3.74 2.52 7.65
N HIS A 20 -4.78 1.76 8.02
CA HIS A 20 -4.61 0.36 8.48
C HIS A 20 -3.87 -0.51 7.46
N ALA A 21 -4.12 -0.31 6.16
CA ALA A 21 -3.40 -1.01 5.10
C ALA A 21 -1.90 -0.65 5.11
N THR A 22 -1.58 0.64 5.18
CA THR A 22 -0.19 1.13 5.26
C THR A 22 0.54 0.60 6.50
N GLN A 23 -0.14 0.58 7.66
CA GLN A 23 0.40 0.01 8.89
C GLN A 23 0.70 -1.49 8.75
N ALA A 24 -0.21 -2.25 8.15
CA ALA A 24 -0.04 -3.68 7.91
C ALA A 24 1.10 -3.96 6.92
N ASP A 25 1.21 -3.20 5.83
CA ASP A 25 2.28 -3.32 4.83
C ASP A 25 3.66 -3.04 5.43
N ARG A 26 3.73 -1.99 6.26
CA ARG A 26 4.94 -1.63 6.99
C ARG A 26 5.36 -2.74 7.95
N GLN A 27 4.45 -3.23 8.78
CA GLN A 27 4.74 -4.30 9.72
C GLN A 27 5.23 -5.57 9.00
N ARG A 28 4.55 -5.97 7.92
CA ARG A 28 4.97 -7.13 7.11
C ARG A 28 6.38 -6.95 6.54
N SER A 29 6.68 -5.76 6.02
CA SER A 29 7.99 -5.44 5.46
C SER A 29 9.11 -5.45 6.52
N LEU A 30 8.84 -4.93 7.72
CA LEU A 30 9.82 -4.89 8.81
C LEU A 30 10.09 -6.28 9.40
N ILE A 31 9.06 -7.13 9.52
CA ILE A 31 9.23 -8.53 9.93
C ILE A 31 10.07 -9.30 8.90
N LEU A 32 9.80 -9.09 7.61
CA LEU A 32 10.62 -9.67 6.54
C LEU A 32 12.09 -9.21 6.67
N ALA A 33 12.33 -7.90 6.82
CA ALA A 33 13.66 -7.35 6.98
C ALA A 33 14.40 -7.97 8.20
N ALA A 34 13.71 -8.15 9.33
CA ALA A 34 14.30 -8.79 10.51
C ALA A 34 14.75 -10.23 10.24
N ARG A 35 13.90 -11.02 9.58
CA ARG A 35 14.23 -12.39 9.17
C ARG A 35 15.44 -12.39 8.24
N GLN A 36 15.45 -11.52 7.23
CA GLN A 36 16.52 -11.48 6.23
C GLN A 36 17.85 -11.01 6.81
N LEU A 37 17.84 -10.10 7.78
CA LEU A 37 19.04 -9.69 8.52
C LEU A 37 19.60 -10.84 9.35
N ARG A 38 18.74 -11.64 9.99
CA ARG A 38 19.17 -12.84 10.71
C ARG A 38 19.80 -13.87 9.77
N GLU A 39 19.19 -14.10 8.61
CA GLU A 39 19.72 -15.00 7.57
C GLU A 39 21.09 -14.51 7.05
N ALA A 40 21.31 -13.19 6.98
CA ALA A 40 22.61 -12.59 6.67
C ALA A 40 23.63 -12.63 7.83
N GLY A 41 23.29 -13.29 8.95
CA GLY A 41 24.19 -13.47 10.09
C GLY A 41 24.16 -12.35 11.14
N PHE A 42 23.33 -11.33 10.99
CA PHE A 42 23.17 -10.30 12.02
C PHE A 42 22.32 -10.83 13.18
N ARG A 43 22.98 -11.14 14.30
CA ARG A 43 22.34 -11.68 15.52
C ARG A 43 22.22 -10.61 16.60
N GLN A 44 21.39 -10.88 17.61
CA GLN A 44 21.21 -10.02 18.81
C GLN A 44 20.82 -8.57 18.48
N MET A 45 20.09 -8.38 17.38
CA MET A 45 19.61 -7.06 16.97
C MET A 45 18.33 -6.69 17.73
N ARG A 46 18.19 -5.39 18.00
CA ARG A 46 16.94 -4.75 18.41
C ARG A 46 16.57 -3.66 17.42
N ALA A 47 15.35 -3.13 17.49
CA ALA A 47 14.91 -2.02 16.64
C ALA A 47 15.91 -0.83 16.66
N THR A 48 16.51 -0.51 17.82
CA THR A 48 17.49 0.57 17.95
C THR A 48 18.87 0.24 17.37
N SER A 49 19.15 -1.03 17.05
CA SER A 49 20.45 -1.49 16.54
C SER A 49 20.67 -1.18 15.05
N LEU A 50 19.70 -0.57 14.34
CA LEU A 50 19.81 -0.25 12.93
C LEU A 50 21.08 0.59 12.63
N LYS A 51 21.80 0.20 11.57
CA LYS A 51 23.06 0.78 11.07
C LYS A 51 23.08 0.67 9.55
N GLY A 52 23.88 1.50 8.88
CA GLY A 52 23.99 1.51 7.41
C GLY A 52 24.32 0.15 6.81
N LYS A 53 25.20 -0.64 7.46
CA LYS A 53 25.54 -2.01 7.02
C LYS A 53 24.35 -2.96 6.93
N HIS A 54 23.34 -2.80 7.80
CA HIS A 54 22.14 -3.63 7.79
C HIS A 54 21.25 -3.28 6.58
N VAL A 55 21.14 -1.97 6.30
CA VAL A 55 20.43 -1.47 5.11
C VAL A 55 21.13 -1.94 3.84
N GLY A 56 22.47 -1.83 3.78
CA GLY A 56 23.27 -2.29 2.65
C GLY A 56 23.09 -3.78 2.36
N ALA A 57 23.14 -4.63 3.40
CA ALA A 57 22.92 -6.06 3.25
C ALA A 57 21.51 -6.40 2.74
N LEU A 58 20.47 -5.72 3.25
CA LEU A 58 19.11 -5.88 2.76
C LEU A 58 18.96 -5.45 1.31
N LEU A 59 19.53 -4.30 0.95
CA LEU A 59 19.47 -3.76 -0.41
C LEU A 59 20.17 -4.67 -1.41
N GLN A 60 21.39 -5.12 -1.10
CA GLN A 60 22.14 -6.07 -1.94
C GLN A 60 21.34 -7.34 -2.18
N ARG A 61 20.74 -7.90 -1.12
CA ARG A 61 19.88 -9.08 -1.24
C ARG A 61 18.67 -8.82 -2.14
N TRP A 62 17.96 -7.72 -1.93
CA TRP A 62 16.76 -7.41 -2.71
C TRP A 62 17.06 -7.14 -4.18
N GLN A 63 18.22 -6.55 -4.48
CA GLN A 63 18.71 -6.40 -5.85
C GLN A 63 19.06 -7.75 -6.46
N ALA A 64 19.74 -8.64 -5.72
CA ALA A 64 20.04 -10.00 -6.17
C ALA A 64 18.77 -10.86 -6.39
N GLU A 65 17.72 -10.63 -5.60
CA GLU A 65 16.40 -11.26 -5.77
C GLU A 65 15.63 -10.72 -7.00
N GLY A 66 16.14 -9.69 -7.69
CA GLY A 66 15.52 -9.14 -8.90
C GLY A 66 14.17 -8.45 -8.65
N LEU A 67 13.96 -7.87 -7.46
CA LEU A 67 12.70 -7.23 -7.12
C LEU A 67 12.41 -6.01 -8.01
N SER A 68 11.12 -5.76 -8.27
CA SER A 68 10.73 -4.57 -9.01
C SER A 68 11.17 -3.29 -8.31
N VAL A 69 11.51 -2.26 -9.09
CA VAL A 69 11.88 -0.93 -8.60
C VAL A 69 10.85 -0.37 -7.62
N GLY A 70 9.55 -0.53 -7.92
CA GLY A 70 8.48 -0.08 -7.04
C GLY A 70 8.48 -0.80 -5.69
N THR A 71 8.77 -2.10 -5.67
CA THR A 71 8.89 -2.88 -4.43
C THR A 71 10.10 -2.42 -3.60
N LEU A 72 11.24 -2.17 -4.25
CA LEU A 72 12.44 -1.63 -3.58
C LEU A 72 12.15 -0.28 -2.93
N ILE A 73 11.56 0.66 -3.67
CA ILE A 73 11.19 1.99 -3.16
C ILE A 73 10.29 1.87 -1.92
N ASN A 74 9.25 1.02 -1.97
CA ASN A 74 8.35 0.81 -0.84
C ASN A 74 9.07 0.24 0.39
N ARG A 75 9.92 -0.79 0.20
CA ARG A 75 10.70 -1.37 1.30
C ARG A 75 11.68 -0.36 1.89
N MET A 76 12.33 0.46 1.05
CA MET A 76 13.21 1.53 1.50
C MET A 76 12.47 2.60 2.31
N ALA A 77 11.26 2.98 1.90
CA ALA A 77 10.42 3.88 2.69
C ALA A 77 10.11 3.32 4.08
N HIS A 78 9.84 2.02 4.20
CA HIS A 78 9.65 1.36 5.49
C HIS A 78 10.92 1.35 6.34
N LEU A 79 12.10 1.15 5.74
CA LEU A 79 13.38 1.24 6.45
C LEU A 79 13.69 2.66 6.93
N ARG A 80 13.36 3.69 6.13
CA ARG A 80 13.50 5.09 6.54
C ARG A 80 12.59 5.43 7.71
N TRP A 81 11.32 5.01 7.63
CA TRP A 81 10.40 5.16 8.75
C TRP A 81 10.92 4.47 10.01
N TRP A 82 11.46 3.25 9.89
CA TRP A 82 12.07 2.58 11.04
C TRP A 82 13.23 3.40 11.60
N ALA A 83 14.15 3.88 10.75
CA ALA A 83 15.27 4.71 11.17
C ALA A 83 14.82 6.00 11.88
N GLU A 84 13.81 6.68 11.35
CA GLU A 84 13.19 7.86 11.97
C GLU A 84 12.67 7.54 13.38
N LYS A 85 11.88 6.48 13.55
CA LYS A 85 11.27 6.13 14.85
C LYS A 85 12.25 5.62 15.91
N VAL A 86 13.51 5.39 15.55
CA VAL A 86 14.59 5.08 16.49
C VAL A 86 15.62 6.21 16.61
N GLY A 87 15.32 7.40 16.10
CA GLY A 87 16.16 8.60 16.21
C GLY A 87 17.40 8.58 15.31
N LYS A 88 17.36 7.81 14.22
CA LYS A 88 18.48 7.52 13.33
C LYS A 88 18.19 7.87 11.87
N ALA A 89 17.37 8.90 11.64
CA ALA A 89 16.92 9.31 10.30
C ALA A 89 18.09 9.53 9.32
N GLY A 90 19.24 10.02 9.80
CA GLY A 90 20.43 10.28 8.98
C GLY A 90 21.18 9.04 8.48
N ILE A 91 20.81 7.81 8.87
CA ILE A 91 21.48 6.59 8.40
C ILE A 91 21.17 6.31 6.93
N LEU A 92 19.99 6.69 6.46
CA LEU A 92 19.57 6.47 5.08
C LEU A 92 19.44 7.82 4.37
N PRO A 93 19.99 7.95 3.15
CA PRO A 93 19.71 9.13 2.34
C PRO A 93 18.21 9.21 2.02
N ALA A 94 17.68 10.42 2.01
CA ALA A 94 16.30 10.68 1.60
C ALA A 94 16.07 10.26 0.13
N ASP A 95 17.10 10.45 -0.70
CA ASP A 95 17.09 10.12 -2.11
C ASP A 95 17.47 8.64 -2.37
N ASN A 96 16.70 8.00 -3.26
CA ASN A 96 16.91 6.63 -3.72
C ASN A 96 18.03 6.53 -4.77
N THR A 97 18.30 7.60 -5.52
CA THR A 97 19.35 7.62 -6.55
C THR A 97 20.72 7.31 -5.96
N LYS A 98 21.00 7.86 -4.77
CA LYS A 98 22.22 7.61 -3.98
C LYS A 98 22.39 6.16 -3.51
N LEU A 99 21.33 5.36 -3.62
CA LEU A 99 21.32 3.94 -3.27
C LEU A 99 21.35 3.04 -4.51
N GLY A 100 21.54 3.60 -5.71
CA GLY A 100 21.53 2.85 -6.97
C GLY A 100 20.16 2.26 -7.31
N ILE A 101 19.08 2.77 -6.72
CA ILE A 101 17.72 2.38 -7.05
C ILE A 101 17.27 3.26 -8.19
N ALA A 102 16.99 2.67 -9.35
CA ALA A 102 16.51 3.38 -10.53
C ALA A 102 15.19 4.11 -10.23
N ASP A 103 14.94 5.20 -10.95
CA ASP A 103 13.65 5.88 -10.85
C ASP A 103 12.51 5.00 -11.36
N ARG A 104 11.34 5.20 -10.76
CA ARG A 104 10.12 4.52 -11.18
C ARG A 104 9.72 5.03 -12.57
N ARG A 105 10.11 4.31 -13.61
CA ARG A 105 9.56 4.49 -14.96
C ARG A 105 8.19 3.84 -15.01
N TYR A 106 7.13 4.63 -15.13
CA TYR A 106 5.77 4.14 -15.39
C TYR A 106 5.66 3.71 -16.85
N ALA A 107 6.41 2.67 -17.24
CA ALA A 107 6.40 2.14 -18.60
C ALA A 107 5.37 1.01 -18.70
N THR A 108 4.09 1.39 -18.72
CA THR A 108 3.03 0.82 -19.57
C THR A 108 1.76 1.60 -19.27
N ASN A 109 1.31 2.39 -20.25
CA ASN A 109 -0.02 3.02 -20.25
C ASN A 109 -1.11 1.96 -20.59
N GLU A 110 -0.85 0.69 -20.25
CA GLU A 110 -1.76 -0.41 -20.50
C GLU A 110 -2.78 -0.45 -19.38
N SER A 111 -4.01 -0.09 -19.75
CA SER A 111 -5.14 -0.20 -18.86
C SER A 111 -5.38 -1.65 -18.50
N LYS A 112 -5.33 -1.97 -17.20
CA LYS A 112 -5.77 -3.27 -16.66
C LYS A 112 -7.29 -3.38 -16.53
N ALA A 113 -8.04 -2.39 -17.04
CA ALA A 113 -9.48 -2.42 -17.02
C ALA A 113 -9.99 -3.63 -17.82
N LYS A 114 -11.03 -4.27 -17.31
CA LYS A 114 -11.71 -5.38 -17.99
C LYS A 114 -13.15 -4.98 -18.19
N GLU A 115 -13.64 -5.15 -19.42
CA GLU A 115 -15.06 -5.03 -19.71
C GLU A 115 -15.78 -6.32 -19.30
N LEU A 116 -16.92 -6.17 -18.63
CA LEU A 116 -17.68 -7.30 -18.09
C LEU A 116 -18.67 -7.91 -19.09
N GLY A 117 -18.99 -7.19 -20.19
CA GLY A 117 -19.98 -7.61 -21.20
C GLY A 117 -21.26 -8.17 -20.57
N ASP A 118 -21.73 -9.29 -21.09
CA ASP A 118 -22.94 -10.00 -20.60
C ASP A 118 -22.77 -10.64 -19.21
N GLY A 119 -21.54 -10.69 -18.69
CA GLY A 119 -21.24 -11.23 -17.36
C GLY A 119 -21.96 -10.49 -16.23
N LEU A 120 -22.29 -9.20 -16.43
CA LEU A 120 -23.02 -8.41 -15.44
C LEU A 120 -24.44 -8.94 -15.18
N ALA A 121 -25.11 -9.50 -16.20
CA ALA A 121 -26.46 -10.04 -16.08
C ALA A 121 -26.50 -11.34 -15.26
N ARG A 122 -25.37 -12.08 -15.22
CA ARG A 122 -25.24 -13.35 -14.48
C ARG A 122 -25.01 -13.17 -12.98
N ILE A 123 -24.77 -11.95 -12.51
CA ILE A 123 -24.50 -11.65 -11.09
C ILE A 123 -25.82 -11.50 -10.36
N THR A 124 -26.13 -12.44 -9.46
CA THR A 124 -27.39 -12.48 -8.70
C THR A 124 -27.48 -11.39 -7.62
N ASP A 125 -26.35 -11.04 -6.99
CA ASP A 125 -26.34 -10.06 -5.89
C ASP A 125 -26.54 -8.62 -6.42
N PRO A 126 -27.58 -7.90 -5.95
CA PRO A 126 -27.91 -6.56 -6.44
C PRO A 126 -26.87 -5.50 -6.05
N TYR A 127 -26.21 -5.62 -4.90
CA TYR A 127 -25.19 -4.69 -4.43
C TYR A 127 -23.88 -4.86 -5.22
N VAL A 128 -23.48 -6.11 -5.48
CA VAL A 128 -22.33 -6.40 -6.33
C VAL A 128 -22.58 -5.87 -7.75
N ARG A 129 -23.76 -6.13 -8.32
CA ARG A 129 -24.15 -5.61 -9.63
C ARG A 129 -24.12 -4.08 -9.67
N MET A 130 -24.64 -3.41 -8.66
CA MET A 130 -24.60 -1.95 -8.56
C MET A 130 -23.17 -1.41 -8.44
N SER A 131 -22.31 -2.04 -7.62
CA SER A 131 -20.92 -1.61 -7.46
C SER A 131 -20.15 -1.66 -8.79
N LEU A 132 -20.35 -2.70 -9.60
CA LEU A 132 -19.70 -2.84 -10.91
C LEU A 132 -20.24 -1.82 -11.93
N ARG A 133 -21.54 -1.50 -11.88
CA ARG A 133 -22.12 -0.42 -12.69
C ARG A 133 -21.51 0.94 -12.36
N LEU A 134 -21.33 1.23 -11.06
CA LEU A 134 -20.68 2.47 -10.62
C LEU A 134 -19.20 2.53 -11.03
N GLN A 135 -18.47 1.42 -10.97
CA GLN A 135 -17.10 1.36 -11.49
C GLN A 135 -17.06 1.69 -12.99
N ALA A 136 -17.96 1.10 -13.79
CA ALA A 136 -18.01 1.33 -15.24
C ALA A 136 -18.43 2.75 -15.61
N ALA A 137 -19.43 3.31 -14.92
CA ALA A 137 -19.99 4.63 -15.26
C ALA A 137 -19.15 5.81 -14.76
N LEU A 138 -18.53 5.68 -13.58
CA LEU A 138 -17.84 6.79 -12.91
C LEU A 138 -16.32 6.59 -12.79
N GLY A 139 -15.79 5.43 -13.21
CA GLY A 139 -14.37 5.11 -13.08
C GLY A 139 -13.91 4.91 -11.63
N LEU A 140 -14.83 4.61 -10.71
CA LEU A 140 -14.51 4.40 -9.29
C LEU A 140 -13.55 3.22 -9.12
N ARG A 141 -12.62 3.34 -8.16
CA ARG A 141 -11.83 2.19 -7.73
C ARG A 141 -12.75 1.18 -7.04
N ARG A 142 -12.36 -0.10 -7.06
CA ARG A 142 -13.15 -1.19 -6.49
C ARG A 142 -13.63 -0.89 -5.07
N GLU A 143 -12.74 -0.46 -4.19
CA GLU A 143 -13.08 -0.16 -2.80
C GLU A 143 -14.10 0.98 -2.69
N GLU A 144 -13.91 2.06 -3.45
CA GLU A 144 -14.82 3.20 -3.50
C GLU A 144 -16.22 2.76 -3.91
N SER A 145 -16.34 1.99 -5.00
CA SER A 145 -17.65 1.51 -5.48
C SER A 145 -18.38 0.61 -4.49
N ILE A 146 -17.66 -0.22 -3.74
CA ILE A 146 -18.23 -1.13 -2.74
C ILE A 146 -18.67 -0.33 -1.52
N VAL A 147 -17.91 0.67 -1.11
CA VAL A 147 -18.27 1.55 0.00
C VAL A 147 -19.52 2.37 -0.34
N SER A 148 -19.65 2.86 -1.59
CA SER A 148 -20.80 3.66 -2.01
C SER A 148 -22.14 2.92 -1.98
N VAL A 149 -22.16 1.61 -2.26
CA VAL A 149 -23.41 0.81 -2.27
C VAL A 149 -23.67 0.10 -0.95
N ARG A 150 -22.79 0.25 0.04
CA ARG A 150 -22.90 -0.50 1.29
C ARG A 150 -24.10 0.00 2.11
N PRO A 151 -24.93 -0.91 2.65
CA PRO A 151 -26.03 -0.53 3.54
C PRO A 151 -25.56 0.31 4.75
N PRO A 152 -26.35 1.27 5.22
CA PRO A 152 -25.94 2.18 6.31
C PRO A 152 -25.51 1.48 7.60
N HIS A 153 -26.13 0.34 7.92
CA HIS A 153 -25.80 -0.44 9.12
C HIS A 153 -24.47 -1.21 9.03
N LEU A 154 -23.88 -1.32 7.84
CA LEU A 154 -22.56 -1.92 7.59
C LEU A 154 -21.48 -0.88 7.24
N ALA A 155 -21.87 0.40 7.13
CA ALA A 155 -20.96 1.49 6.79
C ALA A 155 -20.11 1.88 8.02
N SER A 156 -18.79 1.69 7.93
CA SER A 156 -17.86 2.33 8.87
C SER A 156 -17.95 3.84 8.69
N ARG A 157 -18.02 4.60 9.79
CA ARG A 157 -18.31 6.05 9.88
C ARG A 157 -17.45 7.01 9.02
N SER A 158 -16.48 6.52 8.24
CA SER A 158 -15.76 7.31 7.25
C SER A 158 -16.62 7.48 5.99
N ARG A 159 -17.50 8.50 6.00
CA ARG A 159 -18.28 8.92 4.83
C ARG A 159 -17.31 9.48 3.78
N VAL A 160 -16.86 8.62 2.85
CA VAL A 160 -16.20 9.08 1.62
C VAL A 160 -17.32 9.56 0.70
N MET A 161 -17.56 10.87 0.68
CA MET A 161 -18.28 11.47 -0.43
C MET A 161 -17.35 11.37 -1.65
N PRO A 162 -17.78 10.80 -2.79
CA PRO A 162 -17.02 10.97 -4.02
C PRO A 162 -16.93 12.46 -4.30
N ALA A 163 -15.71 12.98 -4.46
CA ALA A 163 -15.51 14.34 -4.92
C ALA A 163 -16.25 14.47 -6.26
N ALA A 164 -17.30 15.27 -6.27
CA ALA A 164 -18.00 15.62 -7.49
C ALA A 164 -16.98 16.26 -8.41
N THR A 165 -16.55 15.53 -9.44
CA THR A 165 -15.80 16.11 -10.54
C THR A 165 -16.81 16.97 -11.29
N THR A 166 -16.84 18.26 -10.98
CA THR A 166 -17.59 19.27 -11.71
C THR A 166 -16.99 19.38 -13.11
N SER A 167 -17.44 18.53 -14.01
CA SER A 167 -17.34 18.74 -15.46
C SER A 167 -18.68 18.40 -16.11
N ARG A 168 -19.62 19.33 -15.93
CA ARG A 168 -20.52 19.84 -16.98
C ARG A 168 -20.89 18.82 -18.08
N CYS A 169 -21.90 18.01 -17.83
CA CYS A 169 -22.81 17.52 -18.87
C CYS A 169 -24.22 17.45 -18.27
N ARG A 170 -25.11 18.31 -18.80
CA ARG A 170 -26.54 18.29 -18.53
C ARG A 170 -27.12 16.98 -19.08
N VAL A 171 -27.81 16.22 -18.25
CA VAL A 171 -29.08 15.60 -18.66
C VAL A 171 -29.99 15.45 -17.44
N PRO A 172 -31.29 15.78 -17.55
CA PRO A 172 -32.20 15.83 -16.41
C PRO A 172 -32.61 14.42 -16.02
N TRP A 173 -32.28 14.03 -14.79
CA TRP A 173 -33.02 12.97 -14.10
C TRP A 173 -34.32 13.58 -13.57
N TRP A 174 -35.38 12.77 -13.60
CA TRP A 174 -36.79 13.03 -13.30
C TRP A 174 -37.66 13.42 -14.49
N SER A 175 -38.20 12.40 -15.16
CA SER A 175 -39.63 12.32 -15.49
C SER A 175 -40.04 10.91 -15.92
N ALA A 176 -41.23 10.54 -15.47
CA ALA A 176 -42.20 9.61 -16.06
C ALA A 176 -42.25 8.15 -15.54
N VAL A 177 -43.29 7.96 -14.71
CA VAL A 177 -44.20 6.81 -14.52
C VAL A 177 -43.67 5.55 -13.83
#